data_AF-A0A2V5TR56-F1
#
_entry.id   AF-A0A2V5TR56-F1
#
_cell.length_a   1.000
_cell.length_b   1.000
_cell.length_c   1.000
_cell.angle_alpha   90.00
_cell.angle_beta   90.00
_cell.angle_gamma   90.00
#
_symmetry.space_group_name_H-M   'P 1'
#
loop_
_entity.id
_entity.type
_entity.pdbx_description
1 polymer ?
#
loop_
_entity_poly.entity_id
_entity_poly.type
_entity_poly.pdbx_seq_one_letter_code
_entity_poly.pdbx_strand_id
1 'polypeptide(L)'
;MKQNAPSRNNGAHRNGAAARHAYSTNEQRWLAVRRRDPAADGQFVYSVATTGVYCRPTCPSRLALRENVAFHYTCADAERAGFRPCQRCRPAGASQRERHAEAAAKACRI
;
A
#
# COMPACT_ATOMS: atom_id res chain seq x y z
N MET A 1 12.31 -49.93 -11.77
CA MET A 1 11.58 -48.82 -12.43
C MET A 1 10.10 -49.08 -12.17
N LYS A 2 9.30 -48.31 -11.42
CA LYS A 2 9.06 -46.86 -11.46
C LYS A 2 8.53 -46.45 -10.07
N GLN A 3 8.92 -45.27 -9.62
CA GLN A 3 8.73 -44.75 -8.26
C GLN A 3 7.30 -44.22 -8.03
N ASN A 4 6.80 -44.47 -6.82
CA ASN A 4 5.86 -43.70 -5.97
C ASN A 4 5.10 -42.49 -6.56
N ALA A 5 3.79 -42.47 -6.35
CA ALA A 5 2.99 -41.24 -6.18
C ALA A 5 3.25 -40.66 -4.77
N PRO A 6 3.07 -39.34 -4.52
CA PRO A 6 1.71 -38.89 -4.16
C PRO A 6 1.35 -37.41 -4.48
N SER A 7 0.03 -37.19 -4.57
CA SER A 7 -0.72 -36.03 -4.06
C SER A 7 -0.35 -34.62 -4.52
N ARG A 8 -1.12 -34.12 -5.50
CA ARG A 8 -1.39 -32.68 -5.66
C ARG A 8 -2.21 -32.21 -4.45
N ASN A 9 -1.59 -31.51 -3.52
CA ASN A 9 -2.32 -30.81 -2.46
C ASN A 9 -2.19 -29.29 -2.59
N ASN A 10 -3.38 -28.72 -2.59
CA ASN A 10 -3.76 -27.32 -2.69
C ASN A 10 -3.42 -26.57 -1.39
N GLY A 11 -3.00 -25.31 -1.47
CA GLY A 11 -2.79 -24.50 -0.25
C GLY A 11 -1.94 -23.24 -0.41
N ALA A 12 -2.27 -22.36 -1.36
CA ALA A 12 -1.68 -21.01 -1.44
C ALA A 12 -2.23 -20.09 -0.33
N HIS A 13 -1.80 -20.34 0.89
CA HIS A 13 -1.82 -19.39 2.00
C HIS A 13 -0.36 -19.18 2.41
N ARG A 14 0.16 -18.01 2.75
CA ARG A 14 -0.27 -16.60 2.87
C ARG A 14 1.04 -15.93 3.35
N ASN A 15 1.40 -14.76 2.82
CA ASN A 15 2.30 -13.76 3.42
C ASN A 15 3.56 -14.23 4.21
N GLY A 16 4.75 -14.04 3.64
CA GLY A 16 6.04 -14.07 4.37
C GLY A 16 7.09 -13.23 3.64
N ALA A 17 7.19 -11.92 3.90
CA ALA A 17 8.01 -11.34 4.98
C ALA A 17 9.52 -11.55 4.79
N ALA A 18 10.10 -11.00 3.72
CA ALA A 18 11.50 -10.50 3.65
C ALA A 18 11.86 -10.06 2.23
N ALA A 19 10.96 -9.36 1.51
CA ALA A 19 11.36 -8.73 0.27
C ALA A 19 12.39 -7.64 0.63
N ARG A 20 13.65 -7.91 0.27
CA ARG A 20 14.81 -7.01 0.39
C ARG A 20 14.35 -5.57 0.16
N HIS A 21 14.23 -4.78 1.22
CA HIS A 21 13.83 -3.39 1.10
C HIS A 21 14.87 -2.70 0.23
N ALA A 22 14.55 -2.46 -1.05
CA ALA A 22 15.44 -1.81 -1.99
C ALA A 22 15.81 -0.38 -1.53
N TYR A 23 15.02 0.17 -0.60
CA TYR A 23 15.17 1.48 0.00
C TYR A 23 15.61 1.34 1.48
N SER A 24 16.91 1.14 1.68
CA SER A 24 17.54 0.97 2.99
C SER A 24 17.61 2.28 3.78
N THR A 25 17.71 3.43 3.10
CA THR A 25 17.80 4.74 3.75
C THR A 25 16.53 5.57 3.58
N ASN A 26 16.25 6.45 4.56
CA ASN A 26 15.15 7.41 4.48
C ASN A 26 15.29 8.35 3.26
N GLU A 27 16.52 8.61 2.81
CA GLU A 27 16.77 9.39 1.60
C GLU A 27 16.35 8.68 0.32
N GLN A 28 16.69 7.40 0.19
CA GLN A 28 16.25 6.60 -0.95
C GLN A 28 14.73 6.50 -1.00
N ARG A 29 14.08 6.31 0.17
CA ARG A 29 12.61 6.34 0.29
C ARG A 29 12.06 7.68 -0.15
N TRP A 30 12.62 8.79 0.34
CA TRP A 30 12.21 10.13 -0.02
C TRP A 30 12.34 10.42 -1.52
N LEU A 31 13.47 10.03 -2.13
CA LEU A 31 13.69 10.17 -3.57
C LEU A 31 12.68 9.36 -4.38
N ALA A 32 12.36 8.14 -3.96
CA ALA A 32 11.34 7.32 -4.59
C ALA A 32 9.95 7.95 -4.50
N VAL A 33 9.59 8.55 -3.35
CA VAL A 33 8.34 9.31 -3.22
C VAL A 33 8.34 10.53 -4.13
N ARG A 34 9.44 11.30 -4.18
CA ARG A 34 9.55 12.48 -5.07
C ARG A 34 9.43 12.10 -6.55
N ARG A 35 9.99 10.97 -6.94
CA ARG A 35 9.92 10.43 -8.31
C ARG A 35 8.62 9.70 -8.60
N ARG A 36 7.79 9.44 -7.58
CA ARG A 36 6.56 8.62 -7.65
C ARG A 36 6.84 7.26 -8.26
N ASP A 37 7.92 6.64 -7.82
CA ASP A 37 8.41 5.40 -8.39
C ASP A 37 7.43 4.24 -8.10
N PRO A 38 6.87 3.58 -9.13
CA PRO A 38 5.98 2.43 -8.94
C PRO A 38 6.68 1.23 -8.31
N ALA A 39 8.02 1.12 -8.41
CA ALA A 39 8.77 0.07 -7.74
C ALA A 39 8.78 0.21 -6.20
N ALA A 40 8.48 1.42 -5.69
CA ALA A 40 8.30 1.66 -4.27
C ALA A 40 6.88 1.31 -3.77
N ASP A 41 5.92 1.08 -4.67
CA ASP A 41 4.57 0.69 -4.29
C ASP A 41 4.58 -0.67 -3.56
N GLY A 42 4.05 -0.71 -2.35
CA GLY A 42 4.05 -1.91 -1.50
C GLY A 42 5.38 -2.22 -0.80
N GLN A 43 6.47 -1.48 -1.08
CA GLN A 43 7.74 -1.62 -0.36
C GLN A 43 7.74 -0.88 0.99
N PHE A 44 7.11 0.29 1.02
CA PHE A 44 6.94 1.10 2.22
C PHE A 44 5.75 2.05 2.05
N VAL A 45 5.28 2.61 3.16
CA VAL A 45 4.31 3.71 3.17
C VAL A 45 4.93 4.90 3.90
N TYR A 46 4.45 6.10 3.61
CA TYR A 46 4.88 7.29 4.34
C TYR A 46 3.68 7.94 5.02
N SER A 47 3.87 8.39 6.25
CA SER A 47 2.91 9.17 7.01
C SER A 47 3.33 10.63 7.02
N VAL A 48 2.34 11.51 7.10
CA VAL A 48 2.53 12.95 7.15
C VAL A 48 2.00 13.45 8.49
N ALA A 49 2.90 13.86 9.38
CA ALA A 49 2.59 14.33 10.73
C ALA A 49 1.60 15.50 10.73
N THR A 50 1.75 16.44 9.79
CA THR A 50 0.89 17.64 9.70
C THR A 50 -0.56 17.34 9.34
N THR A 51 -0.83 16.24 8.62
CA THR A 51 -2.19 15.86 8.22
C THR A 51 -2.73 14.65 8.98
N GLY A 52 -1.87 13.91 9.69
CA GLY A 52 -2.26 12.66 10.34
C GLY A 52 -2.65 11.55 9.34
N VAL A 53 -2.16 11.63 8.10
CA VAL A 53 -2.52 10.71 7.02
C VAL A 53 -1.29 9.95 6.52
N TYR A 54 -1.46 8.67 6.19
CA TYR A 54 -0.45 7.88 5.48
C TYR A 54 -0.83 7.57 4.02
N CYS A 55 0.18 7.57 3.16
CA CYS A 55 0.08 7.50 1.71
C CYS A 55 1.08 6.48 1.12
N ARG A 56 0.79 6.04 -0.11
CA ARG A 56 1.73 5.29 -0.95
C ARG A 56 2.70 6.23 -1.67
N PRO A 57 3.94 5.79 -1.96
CA PRO A 57 4.94 6.61 -2.67
C PRO A 57 4.48 7.09 -4.06
N THR A 58 3.56 6.36 -4.70
CA THR A 58 2.94 6.69 -5.99
C THR A 58 1.83 7.72 -5.91
N CYS A 59 1.47 8.19 -4.71
CA CYS A 59 0.32 9.04 -4.48
C CYS A 59 0.47 10.40 -5.20
N PRO A 60 -0.51 10.84 -6.02
CA PRO A 60 -0.44 12.13 -6.71
C PRO A 60 -0.64 13.33 -5.78
N SER A 61 -0.86 13.10 -4.48
CA SER A 61 -1.04 14.16 -3.49
C SER A 61 0.19 15.07 -3.40
N ARG A 62 -0.05 16.29 -2.95
CA ARG A 62 1.04 17.25 -2.71
C ARG A 62 1.95 16.70 -1.62
N LEU A 63 3.24 16.63 -1.93
CA LEU A 63 4.26 16.18 -1.00
C LEU A 63 4.41 17.21 0.11
N ALA A 64 4.28 16.76 1.37
CA ALA A 64 4.61 17.58 2.53
C ALA A 64 6.13 17.80 2.63
N LEU A 65 6.55 18.71 3.52
CA LEU A 65 7.97 18.88 3.84
C LEU A 65 8.54 17.57 4.41
N ARG A 66 9.76 17.21 4.01
CA ARG A 66 10.43 15.97 4.42
C ARG A 66 10.52 15.83 5.95
N GLU A 67 10.66 16.94 6.67
CA GLU A 67 10.68 16.99 8.13
C GLU A 67 9.40 16.44 8.78
N ASN A 68 8.26 16.58 8.11
CA ASN A 68 6.95 16.15 8.58
C ASN A 68 6.56 14.77 8.05
N VAL A 69 7.49 14.09 7.37
CA VAL A 69 7.25 12.80 6.73
C VAL A 69 8.01 11.71 7.47
N ALA A 70 7.26 10.71 7.96
CA ALA A 70 7.83 9.50 8.53
C ALA A 70 7.58 8.30 7.59
N PHE A 71 8.51 7.36 7.58
CA PHE A 71 8.42 6.16 6.73
C PHE A 71 8.10 4.94 7.59
N HIS A 72 7.10 4.18 7.17
CA HIS A 72 6.67 2.94 7.80
C HIS A 72 6.79 1.78 6.83
N TYR A 73 7.06 0.58 7.36
CA TYR A 73 7.22 -0.62 6.54
C TYR A 73 5.90 -1.16 6.01
N THR A 74 4.80 -1.00 6.77
CA THR A 74 3.47 -1.52 6.39
C THR A 74 2.37 -0.53 6.75
N CYS A 75 1.21 -0.64 6.09
CA CYS A 75 0.01 0.13 6.42
C CYS A 75 -0.40 -0.09 7.89
N ALA A 76 -0.33 -1.34 8.37
CA ALA A 76 -0.67 -1.68 9.74
C ALA A 76 0.21 -0.96 10.76
N ASP A 77 1.49 -0.74 10.46
CA ASP A 77 2.38 0.02 11.33
C ASP A 77 1.99 1.51 11.40
N ALA A 78 1.64 2.11 10.26
CA ALA A 78 1.14 3.48 10.21
C ALA A 78 -0.22 3.63 10.94
N GLU A 79 -1.11 2.65 10.83
CA GLU A 79 -2.38 2.62 11.54
C GLU A 79 -2.19 2.48 13.06
N ARG A 80 -1.25 1.63 13.49
CA ARG A 80 -0.86 1.51 14.91
C ARG A 80 -0.27 2.80 15.46
N ALA A 81 0.44 3.56 14.62
CA ALA A 81 0.93 4.89 14.97
C ALA A 81 -0.16 5.98 14.97
N GLY A 82 -1.43 5.62 14.68
CA GLY A 82 -2.57 6.53 14.74
C GLY A 82 -2.82 7.33 13.45
N PHE A 83 -2.12 7.02 12.36
CA PHE A 83 -2.32 7.68 11.07
C PHE A 83 -3.49 7.06 10.32
N ARG A 84 -4.28 7.91 9.64
CA ARG A 84 -5.41 7.46 8.82
C ARG A 84 -4.99 7.18 7.38
N PRO A 85 -5.58 6.19 6.69
CA PRO A 85 -5.29 5.94 5.28
C PRO A 85 -5.72 7.11 4.39
N CYS A 86 -4.87 7.48 3.44
CA CYS A 86 -5.21 8.48 2.45
C CYS A 86 -6.39 8.04 1.59
N GLN A 87 -7.45 8.84 1.58
CA GLN A 87 -8.66 8.57 0.79
C GLN A 87 -8.45 8.68 -0.72
N ARG A 88 -7.35 9.31 -1.16
CA ARG A 88 -7.01 9.50 -2.57
C ARG A 88 -6.25 8.31 -3.15
N CYS A 89 -5.38 7.72 -2.33
CA CYS A 89 -4.45 6.67 -2.73
C CYS A 89 -4.89 5.28 -2.24
N ARG A 90 -5.95 5.25 -1.40
CA ARG A 90 -6.64 4.08 -0.82
C ARG A 90 -5.74 2.84 -0.78
N PRO A 91 -4.66 2.85 0.02
CA PRO A 91 -3.79 1.69 0.17
C PRO A 91 -4.52 0.46 0.71
N ALA A 92 -5.65 0.65 1.41
CA ALA A 92 -6.43 -0.40 2.06
C ALA A 92 -7.87 -0.55 1.52
N GLY A 93 -8.24 0.08 0.38
CA GLY A 93 -9.64 0.16 -0.05
C GLY A 93 -9.90 -0.29 -1.49
N ALA A 94 -11.04 -0.95 -1.69
CA ALA A 94 -11.60 -1.34 -2.98
C ALA A 94 -11.62 -0.19 -4.00
N SER A 95 -11.51 -0.53 -5.28
CA SER A 95 -11.31 0.41 -6.38
C SER A 95 -12.48 1.40 -6.49
N GLN A 96 -12.21 2.64 -6.93
CA GLN A 96 -13.28 3.63 -7.20
C GLN A 96 -14.34 3.11 -8.19
N ARG A 97 -13.96 2.17 -9.08
CA ARG A 97 -14.84 1.55 -10.06
C ARG A 97 -15.95 0.73 -9.40
N GLU A 98 -15.65 -0.02 -8.35
CA GLU A 98 -16.65 -0.84 -7.65
C GLU A 98 -17.69 0.03 -6.94
N ARG A 99 -17.27 1.14 -6.33
CA ARG A 99 -18.18 2.09 -5.69
C ARG A 99 -19.06 2.85 -6.69
N HIS A 100 -18.52 3.24 -7.85
CA HIS A 100 -19.33 3.86 -8.89
C HIS A 100 -20.33 2.87 -9.50
N ALA A 101 -19.95 1.60 -9.67
CA ALA A 101 -20.84 0.55 -10.14
C ALA A 101 -22.00 0.30 -9.15
N GLU A 102 -21.72 0.25 -7.85
CA GLU A 102 -22.76 0.07 -6.82
C GLU A 102 -23.69 1.29 -6.71
N ALA A 103 -23.14 2.51 -6.79
CA ALA A 103 -23.93 3.74 -6.80
C ALA A 103 -24.85 3.82 -8.03
N ALA A 104 -24.37 3.43 -9.21
CA ALA A 104 -25.17 3.36 -10.43
C ALA A 104 -26.29 2.31 -10.32
N ALA A 105 -25.98 1.12 -9.79
CA ALA A 105 -26.96 0.04 -9.60
C ALA A 105 -28.05 0.36 -8.56
N LYS A 106 -27.80 1.27 -7.62
CA LYS A 106 -28.80 1.74 -6.66
C LYS A 106 -29.70 2.83 -7.24
N ALA A 107 -29.18 3.64 -8.17
CA ALA A 107 -29.94 4.69 -8.84
C ALA A 107 -30.92 4.16 -9.90
N CYS A 108 -30.57 3.10 -10.64
CA CYS A 108 -31.45 2.46 -11.63
C CYS A 108 -32.58 1.59 -11.03
N ARG A 109 -32.81 1.67 -9.72
CA ARG A 109 -33.86 0.90 -9.02
C ARG A 109 -35.10 1.73 -8.67
N ILE A 110 -35.19 2.96 -9.20
CA ILE A 110 -36.36 3.86 -9.12
C ILE A 110 -37.13 3.80 -10.43
#